data_AF-A0AB34QXS0-F1
#
_entry.id   AF-A0AB34QXS0-F1
#
_cell.length_a   1.000
_cell.length_b   1.000
_cell.length_c   1.000
_cell.angle_alpha   90.00
_cell.angle_beta   90.00
_cell.angle_gamma   90.00
#
_symmetry.space_group_name_H-M   'P 1'
#
loop_
_entity.id
_entity.type
_entity.pdbx_description
1 polymer ?
#
loop_
_entity_poly.entity_id
_entity_poly.type
_entity_poly.pdbx_seq_one_letter_code
_entity_poly.pdbx_strand_id
1 'polypeptide(L)' 'MQLFHYHYWTPFVEETEQTYRLLGFEVKARFTKDGSFHPPLTWDDFREEQPTFRIVEMRKGQMNITFG' A
#
# COMPACT_ATOMS: atom_id res chain seq x y z
N MET A 1 21.51 -0.31 9.97
CA MET A 1 20.64 -1.51 9.92
C MET A 1 19.92 -1.46 8.58
N GLN A 2 20.06 -2.49 7.74
CA GLN A 2 19.58 -2.48 6.36
C GLN A 2 18.12 -2.95 6.34
N LEU A 3 17.19 -2.08 5.97
CA LEU A 3 15.78 -2.45 5.79
C LEU A 3 15.70 -3.34 4.54
N PHE A 4 15.05 -4.48 4.65
CA PHE A 4 14.74 -5.29 3.49
C PHE A 4 13.62 -4.59 2.72
N HIS A 5 13.91 -4.12 1.50
CA HIS A 5 12.94 -3.46 0.63
C HIS A 5 12.67 -4.35 -0.59
N TYR A 6 11.40 -4.72 -0.79
CA TYR A 6 10.96 -5.44 -1.97
C TYR A 6 9.94 -4.63 -2.76
N HIS A 7 10.09 -4.58 -4.09
CA HIS A 7 9.16 -3.92 -4.99
C HIS A 7 8.70 -4.86 -6.09
N TYR A 8 7.41 -4.85 -6.40
CA TYR A 8 6.85 -5.61 -7.50
C TYR A 8 5.57 -5.00 -8.03
N TRP A 9 5.18 -5.39 -9.24
CA TRP A 9 3.99 -4.88 -9.92
C TRP A 9 2.79 -5.82 -9.75
N THR A 10 1.59 -5.27 -9.54
CA THR A 10 0.36 -6.05 -9.44
C THR A 10 -0.86 -5.25 -9.90
N PRO A 11 -1.78 -5.84 -10.69
CA PRO A 11 -3.04 -5.19 -11.01
C PRO A 11 -4.07 -5.27 -9.86
N PHE A 12 -3.83 -6.10 -8.84
CA PHE A 12 -4.75 -6.37 -7.74
C PHE A 12 -4.30 -5.64 -6.46
N VAL A 13 -4.21 -4.30 -6.52
CA VAL A 13 -3.56 -3.48 -5.48
C VAL A 13 -4.30 -3.56 -4.15
N GLU A 14 -5.63 -3.49 -4.16
CA GLU A 14 -6.43 -3.57 -2.94
C GLU A 14 -6.33 -4.96 -2.30
N GLU A 15 -6.48 -6.03 -3.08
CA GLU A 15 -6.39 -7.41 -2.60
C GLU A 15 -4.99 -7.74 -2.08
N THR A 16 -3.96 -7.20 -2.73
CA THR A 16 -2.57 -7.33 -2.30
C THR A 16 -2.36 -6.66 -0.95
N GLU A 17 -2.88 -5.44 -0.76
CA GLU A 17 -2.84 -4.76 0.54
C GLU A 17 -3.52 -5.62 1.62
N GLN A 18 -4.74 -6.09 1.36
CA GLN A 18 -5.47 -6.90 2.33
C GLN A 18 -4.71 -8.18 2.71
N THR A 19 -4.10 -8.85 1.73
CA THR A 19 -3.28 -10.05 1.96
C THR A 19 -2.11 -9.75 2.90
N TYR A 20 -1.39 -8.66 2.68
CA TYR A 20 -0.28 -8.29 3.56
C TYR A 20 -0.74 -7.80 4.93
N ARG A 21 -1.90 -7.15 5.04
CA ARG A 21 -2.50 -6.80 6.34
C ARG A 21 -2.80 -8.05 7.16
N LEU A 22 -3.34 -9.09 6.54
CA LEU A 22 -3.55 -10.39 7.19
C LEU A 22 -2.23 -11.05 7.63
N LEU A 23 -1.14 -10.79 6.92
CA LEU A 23 0.21 -11.21 7.30
C LEU A 23 0.87 -10.32 8.36
N GLY A 24 0.18 -9.30 8.88
CA GLY A 24 0.66 -8.40 9.93
C GLY A 24 1.52 -7.24 9.43
N PHE A 25 1.42 -6.88 8.14
CA PHE A 25 1.98 -5.62 7.64
C PHE A 25 1.01 -4.46 7.91
N GLU A 26 1.58 -3.30 8.17
CA GLU A 26 0.86 -2.05 8.33
C GLU A 26 1.03 -1.20 7.07
N VAL A 27 -0.07 -0.61 6.60
CA VAL A 27 -0.01 0.40 5.53
C VAL A 27 0.70 1.64 6.07
N LYS A 28 1.61 2.21 5.27
CA LYS A 28 2.30 3.47 5.57
C LYS A 28 1.84 4.59 4.64
N ALA A 29 1.61 4.28 3.38
CA ALA A 29 1.13 5.23 2.40
C ALA A 29 0.51 4.52 1.19
N ARG A 30 -0.44 5.17 0.54
CA ARG A 30 -0.93 4.81 -0.79
C ARG A 30 -0.74 6.00 -1.70
N PHE A 31 0.09 5.85 -2.72
CA PHE A 31 0.41 6.88 -3.68
C PHE A 31 -0.36 6.64 -4.97
N THR A 32 -1.01 7.69 -5.42
CA THR A 32 -1.81 7.70 -6.64
C THR A 32 -1.25 8.75 -7.59
N LYS A 33 -1.78 8.82 -8.80
CA LYS A 33 -1.42 9.87 -9.74
C LYS A 33 -1.77 11.26 -9.22
N ASP A 34 -2.87 11.37 -8.47
CA ASP A 34 -3.52 12.65 -8.15
C ASP A 34 -3.32 13.07 -6.67
N GLY A 35 -2.70 12.21 -5.86
CA GLY A 35 -2.44 12.50 -4.45
C GLY A 35 -1.92 11.29 -3.67
N SER A 36 -1.93 11.41 -2.34
CA SER A 36 -1.50 10.36 -1.42
C SER A 36 -2.49 10.17 -0.28
N PHE A 37 -2.83 8.91 0.01
CA PHE A 37 -3.75 8.51 1.06
C PHE A 37 -2.99 7.76 2.16
N HIS A 38 -2.99 8.32 3.36
CA HIS A 38 -2.28 7.75 4.51
C HIS A 38 -3.28 7.24 5.55
N PRO A 39 -2.89 6.26 6.40
CA PRO A 39 -3.69 5.90 7.57
C PRO A 39 -4.07 7.14 8.41
N PRO A 40 -5.29 7.20 8.98
CA PRO A 40 -6.24 6.09 9.11
C PRO A 40 -7.15 5.86 7.89
N LEU A 41 -6.98 6.58 6.78
CA LEU A 41 -7.82 6.42 5.59
C LEU A 41 -7.76 4.98 5.03
N THR A 42 -8.91 4.51 4.59
CA THR A 42 -9.20 3.18 4.07
C THR A 42 -9.67 3.26 2.62
N TRP A 43 -9.76 2.12 1.94
CA TRP A 43 -10.21 2.06 0.56
C TRP A 43 -11.58 2.68 0.34
N ASP A 44 -12.49 2.54 1.31
CA ASP A 44 -13.84 3.10 1.23
C ASP A 44 -13.85 4.64 1.27
N ASP A 45 -12.84 5.28 1.88
CA ASP A 45 -12.78 6.74 2.01
C ASP A 45 -12.50 7.46 0.68
N PHE A 46 -11.89 6.77 -0.29
CA PHE A 46 -11.47 7.36 -1.58
C PHE A 46 -11.89 6.56 -2.81
N ARG A 47 -12.68 5.49 -2.63
CA ARG A 47 -13.13 4.63 -3.74
C ARG A 47 -13.91 5.41 -4.81
N GLU A 48 -14.75 6.33 -4.38
CA GLU A 48 -15.57 7.17 -5.27
C GLU A 48 -14.74 8.13 -6.14
N GLU A 49 -13.51 8.45 -5.71
CA GLU A 49 -12.58 9.29 -6.47
C GLU A 49 -11.92 8.53 -7.63
N GLN A 50 -12.12 7.20 -7.71
CA GLN A 50 -11.49 6.30 -8.69
C GLN A 50 -9.97 6.56 -8.86
N PRO A 51 -9.19 6.59 -7.76
CA PRO A 51 -7.80 6.97 -7.84
C PRO A 51 -6.99 5.98 -8.68
N THR A 52 -6.13 6.52 -9.55
CA THR A 52 -5.16 5.71 -10.28
C THR A 52 -3.95 5.44 -9.39
N PHE A 53 -3.91 4.26 -8.77
CA PHE A 53 -2.78 3.85 -7.92
C PHE A 53 -1.49 3.70 -8.70
N ARG A 54 -0.39 4.05 -8.02
CA ARG A 54 0.97 3.83 -8.50
C ARG A 54 1.71 2.88 -7.58
N ILE A 55 1.64 3.13 -6.28
CA ILE A 55 2.39 2.39 -5.26
C ILE A 55 1.63 2.42 -3.93
N VAL A 56 1.56 1.29 -3.24
CA VAL A 56 1.21 1.15 -1.83
C VAL A 56 2.46 0.73 -1.08
N GLU A 57 2.77 1.42 0.00
CA GLU A 57 3.87 1.11 0.91
C GLU A 57 3.33 0.45 2.17
N MET A 58 3.87 -0.73 2.50
CA MET A 58 3.56 -1.43 3.73
C MET A 58 4.81 -1.88 4.47
N ARG A 59 4.69 -2.02 5.79
CA ARG A 59 5.82 -2.35 6.66
C ARG A 59 5.46 -3.37 7.72
N LYS A 60 6.37 -4.30 7.99
CA LYS A 60 6.34 -5.24 9.12
C LYS A 60 7.71 -5.28 9.79
N GLY A 61 7.85 -4.64 10.95
CA GLY A 61 9.14 -4.52 11.64
C GLY A 61 10.19 -3.77 10.81
N GLN A 62 11.18 -4.50 10.29
CA GLN A 62 12.27 -3.98 9.44
C GLN A 62 12.08 -4.30 7.95
N MET A 63 10.97 -4.94 7.57
CA MET A 63 10.63 -5.27 6.20
C MET A 63 9.71 -4.20 5.63
N ASN A 64 10.11 -3.60 4.51
CA ASN A 64 9.29 -2.71 3.71
C ASN A 64 8.95 -3.40 2.39
N ILE A 65 7.70 -3.27 1.98
CA ILE A 65 7.22 -3.72 0.68
C ILE A 65 6.52 -2.55 -0.01
N THR A 66 6.76 -2.43 -1.31
CA THR A 66 6.04 -1.50 -2.17
C THR A 66 5.45 -2.25 -3.35
N PHE A 67 4.17 -2.06 -3.65
CA PHE A 67 3.53 -2.68 -4.81
C PHE A 67 2.51 -1.74 -5.45
N GLY A 68 2.27 -1.88 -6.74
CA GLY A 68 1.28 -1.09 -7.48
C GLY A 68 1.39 -1.35 -8.97
#